data_AF-A0A2D5H0U3-F1
#
_entry.id   AF-A0A2D5H0U3-F1
#
_cell.length_a   1.000
_cell.length_b   1.000
_cell.length_c   1.000
_cell.angle_alpha   90.00
_cell.angle_beta   90.00
_cell.angle_gamma   90.00
#
_symmetry.space_group_name_H-M   'P 1'
#
loop_
_entity.id
_entity.type
_entity.pdbx_description
1 polymer ?
#
loop_
_entity_poly.entity_id
_entity_poly.type
_entity_poly.pdbx_seq_one_letter_code
_entity_poly.pdbx_strand_id
1 'polypeptide(L)'
;MIRFISILFRVDTLMNKLLLALQGFEDLGPLQEINMTEEKSDCVEAWLKESVCPVVEELVDLKTFQSNTIWSASHLSKGVETRERKLVEDVDDCLVKFAVQLEACFPYIYQARIPIRHLNDIRFIAQRRWFDLVHAEDFYQPTQQLLLEESNNQHINNFRNYKQNRTPGDHVCDSMFVRIKYWKEILEKIYKLFFATIRINDEQSMKEFSSLIDCVTQLDSSVKELQKVCLKSTQKTLRDACTTLSLIYLSYADRPELNWLVEDSSEVEVRSRIFRSTVARPPGEIQHVEKQLDGTLKLIKQEPASLCDPAVIRKVAQALMDIKSIYEVPDSPEDLIDWACSQSRLVLVDHSPRQVFWDGEPIVQKWDTEAVQWNLLWILAYNPGIAVDKEMLHQPQGQKINSRRSRLKKLLADCIELNDLITTVYAQGYRLELKSDDITLLESDGLGGLNRVPTRKSNSINS
;
A
#
# COMPACT_ATOMS: atom_id res chain seq x y z
N MET A 1 -1.81 13.76 -32.93
CA MET A 1 -0.90 14.95 -32.87
C MET A 1 -1.44 16.07 -31.98
N ILE A 2 -2.63 16.64 -32.22
CA ILE A 2 -3.19 17.74 -31.39
C ILE A 2 -3.45 17.31 -29.92
N ARG A 3 -4.00 16.10 -29.69
CA ARG A 3 -4.21 15.55 -28.33
C ARG A 3 -2.90 15.28 -27.59
N PHE A 4 -1.91 14.70 -28.27
CA PHE A 4 -0.57 14.45 -27.70
C PHE A 4 0.13 15.73 -27.25
N ILE A 5 0.00 16.82 -28.02
CA ILE A 5 0.52 18.13 -27.64
C ILE A 5 -0.20 18.66 -26.38
N SER A 6 -1.52 18.46 -26.27
CA SER A 6 -2.29 18.84 -25.07
C SER A 6 -1.89 18.04 -23.82
N ILE A 7 -1.56 16.75 -23.96
CA ILE A 7 -1.11 15.89 -22.86
C ILE A 7 0.27 16.34 -22.39
N LEU A 8 1.22 16.51 -23.32
CA LEU A 8 2.57 17.00 -23.00
C LEU A 8 2.53 18.37 -22.33
N PHE A 9 1.71 19.30 -22.85
CA PHE A 9 1.60 20.64 -22.28
C PHE A 9 1.00 20.61 -20.86
N ARG A 10 0.01 19.75 -20.60
CA ARG A 10 -0.57 19.56 -19.26
C ARG A 10 0.46 18.99 -18.28
N VAL A 11 1.19 17.94 -18.69
CA VAL A 11 2.26 17.30 -17.89
C VAL A 11 3.39 18.29 -17.60
N ASP A 12 3.77 19.13 -18.57
CA ASP A 12 4.81 20.15 -18.38
C ASP A 12 4.40 21.22 -17.35
N THR A 13 3.15 21.70 -17.38
CA THR A 13 2.63 22.63 -16.34
C THR A 13 2.56 21.99 -14.96
N LEU A 14 2.09 20.74 -14.89
CA LEU A 14 1.97 19.94 -13.67
C LEU A 14 3.35 19.71 -12.99
N MET A 15 4.34 19.30 -13.80
CA MET A 15 5.70 19.06 -13.34
C MET A 15 6.37 20.35 -12.83
N ASN A 16 5.98 21.52 -13.37
CA ASN A 16 6.54 22.80 -12.95
C ASN A 16 6.22 23.13 -11.48
N LYS A 17 4.95 22.98 -11.05
CA LYS A 17 4.59 23.20 -9.63
C LYS A 17 5.31 22.25 -8.69
N LEU A 18 5.46 20.98 -9.09
CA LEU A 18 6.20 20.00 -8.30
C LEU A 18 7.66 20.42 -8.11
N LEU A 19 8.32 20.83 -9.19
CA LEU A 19 9.71 21.29 -9.15
C LEU A 19 9.86 22.55 -8.30
N LEU A 20 8.93 23.51 -8.39
CA LEU A 20 8.92 24.70 -7.55
C LEU A 20 8.74 24.35 -6.06
N ALA A 21 7.88 23.40 -5.73
CA ALA A 21 7.69 22.96 -4.35
C ALA A 21 8.93 22.25 -3.77
N LEU A 22 9.62 21.45 -4.58
CA LEU A 22 10.89 20.82 -4.20
C LEU A 22 12.00 21.87 -4.03
N GLN A 23 12.10 22.84 -4.94
CA GLN A 23 13.05 23.96 -4.81
C GLN A 23 12.76 24.78 -3.57
N GLY A 24 11.49 25.09 -3.29
CA GLY A 24 11.09 25.80 -2.07
C GLY A 24 11.53 25.07 -0.80
N PHE A 25 11.52 23.74 -0.78
CA PHE A 25 12.06 22.97 0.33
C PHE A 25 13.59 23.09 0.46
N GLU A 26 14.33 23.09 -0.66
CA GLU A 26 15.77 23.33 -0.66
C GLU A 26 16.13 24.74 -0.18
N ASP A 27 15.32 25.74 -0.54
CA ASP A 27 15.50 27.15 -0.19
C ASP A 27 15.23 27.42 1.30
N LEU A 28 14.43 26.58 1.98
CA LEU A 28 14.31 26.58 3.44
C LEU A 28 15.63 26.19 4.15
N GLY A 29 16.67 25.85 3.38
CA GLY A 29 17.99 25.48 3.85
C GLY A 29 18.05 24.05 4.37
N PRO A 30 19.14 23.64 5.05
CA PRO A 30 19.20 22.33 5.68
C PRO A 30 18.22 22.28 6.86
N LEU A 31 16.98 21.87 6.59
CA LEU A 31 15.95 21.48 7.58
C LEU A 31 16.31 20.17 8.31
N GLN A 32 17.62 19.90 8.43
CA GLN A 32 18.24 18.85 9.23
C GLN A 32 18.60 19.33 10.63
N GLU A 33 18.44 20.62 10.94
CA GLU A 33 18.81 21.18 12.23
C GLU A 33 17.79 20.86 13.33
N ILE A 34 18.30 20.42 14.48
CA ILE A 34 17.54 20.13 15.70
C ILE A 34 16.83 21.39 16.26
N ASN A 35 17.25 22.59 15.83
CA ASN A 35 16.84 23.86 16.39
C ASN A 35 15.86 24.59 15.46
N MET A 36 14.58 24.25 15.55
CA MET A 36 13.49 24.99 14.90
C MET A 36 13.27 26.34 15.62
N THR A 37 13.12 27.43 14.87
CA THR A 37 12.76 28.76 15.39
C THR A 37 11.35 29.15 14.90
N GLU A 38 10.74 30.18 15.49
CA GLU A 38 9.44 30.70 15.04
C GLU A 38 9.50 31.17 13.58
N GLU A 39 10.48 32.00 13.23
CA GLU A 39 10.68 32.49 11.86
C GLU A 39 10.82 31.34 10.84
N LYS A 40 11.63 30.32 11.16
CA LYS A 40 11.77 29.13 10.29
C LYS A 40 10.46 28.36 10.19
N SER A 41 9.74 28.22 11.31
CA SER A 41 8.44 27.56 11.34
C SER A 41 7.41 28.28 10.47
N ASP A 42 7.43 29.61 10.43
CA ASP A 42 6.51 30.41 9.62
C ASP A 42 6.89 30.35 8.13
N CYS A 43 8.18 30.34 7.79
CA CYS A 43 8.64 30.06 6.42
C CYS A 43 8.21 28.67 5.94
N VAL A 44 8.30 27.66 6.80
CA VAL A 44 7.81 26.30 6.50
C VAL A 44 6.30 26.32 6.27
N GLU A 45 5.53 27.04 7.09
CA GLU A 45 4.09 27.14 6.91
C GLU A 45 3.72 27.84 5.60
N ALA A 46 4.45 28.89 5.24
CA ALA A 46 4.31 29.55 3.93
C ALA A 46 4.61 28.56 2.80
N TRP A 47 5.68 27.77 2.87
CA TRP A 47 5.98 26.72 1.89
C TRP A 47 4.86 25.67 1.77
N LEU A 48 4.32 25.19 2.89
CA LEU A 48 3.20 24.23 2.88
C LEU A 48 1.97 24.81 2.17
N LYS A 49 1.62 26.07 2.44
CA LYS A 49 0.45 26.75 1.85
C LYS A 49 0.66 27.15 0.40
N GLU A 50 1.78 27.78 0.09
CA GLU A 50 2.00 28.49 -1.18
C GLU A 50 2.71 27.63 -2.22
N SER A 51 3.39 26.56 -1.81
CA SER A 51 4.11 25.67 -2.72
C SER A 51 3.57 24.25 -2.72
N VAL A 52 3.31 23.66 -1.54
CA VAL A 52 2.83 22.26 -1.47
C VAL A 52 1.35 22.15 -1.83
N CYS A 53 0.46 22.96 -1.26
CA CYS A 53 -0.97 22.90 -1.59
C CYS A 53 -1.27 23.01 -3.09
N PRO A 54 -0.66 23.94 -3.86
CA PRO A 54 -0.89 24.03 -5.31
C PRO A 54 -0.47 22.81 -6.12
N VAL A 55 0.48 22.00 -5.63
CA VAL A 55 0.81 20.70 -6.25
C VAL A 55 -0.34 19.73 -6.06
N VAL A 56 -0.89 19.67 -4.85
CA VAL A 56 -2.00 18.76 -4.53
C VAL A 56 -3.27 19.17 -5.25
N GLU A 57 -3.56 20.46 -5.40
CA GLU A 57 -4.69 20.99 -6.19
C GLU A 57 -4.74 20.46 -7.62
N GLU A 58 -3.59 20.15 -8.22
CA GLU A 58 -3.57 19.59 -9.57
C GLU A 58 -3.73 18.07 -9.59
N LEU A 59 -3.49 17.42 -8.45
CA LEU A 59 -3.59 15.98 -8.27
C LEU A 59 -4.96 15.54 -7.77
N VAL A 60 -5.73 16.40 -7.09
CA VAL A 60 -6.99 16.00 -6.43
C VAL A 60 -8.01 15.38 -7.37
N ASP A 61 -7.98 15.74 -8.66
CA ASP A 61 -8.88 15.20 -9.69
C ASP A 61 -8.36 13.91 -10.34
N LEU A 62 -7.10 13.53 -10.09
CA LEU A 62 -6.51 12.32 -10.67
C LEU A 62 -6.98 11.08 -9.91
N LYS A 63 -7.60 10.14 -10.60
CA LYS A 63 -8.08 8.86 -10.04
C LYS A 63 -6.96 8.08 -9.38
N THR A 64 -5.75 8.11 -9.93
CA THR A 64 -4.57 7.45 -9.37
C THR A 64 -4.21 8.05 -8.02
N PHE A 65 -4.26 9.38 -7.87
CA PHE A 65 -4.00 10.05 -6.59
C PHE A 65 -5.11 9.74 -5.57
N GLN A 66 -6.37 9.82 -5.98
CA GLN A 66 -7.52 9.48 -5.13
C GLN A 66 -7.46 8.03 -4.65
N SER A 67 -7.27 7.09 -5.58
CA SER A 67 -7.24 5.65 -5.30
C SER A 67 -6.09 5.27 -4.38
N ASN A 68 -4.90 5.86 -4.56
CA ASN A 68 -3.76 5.63 -3.66
C ASN A 68 -4.00 6.24 -2.27
N THR A 69 -4.65 7.40 -2.19
CA THR A 69 -5.00 8.05 -0.91
C THR A 69 -5.97 7.19 -0.11
N ILE A 70 -7.09 6.75 -0.69
CA ILE A 70 -8.14 6.02 0.05
C ILE A 70 -7.91 4.52 0.12
N TRP A 71 -6.88 3.98 -0.53
CA TRP A 71 -6.70 2.54 -0.72
C TRP A 71 -6.89 1.73 0.57
N SER A 72 -6.26 2.13 1.67
CA SER A 72 -6.37 1.38 2.93
C SER A 72 -7.78 1.39 3.50
N ALA A 73 -8.48 2.52 3.40
CA ALA A 73 -9.87 2.63 3.80
C ALA A 73 -10.79 1.79 2.88
N SER A 74 -10.54 1.76 1.57
CA SER A 74 -11.37 1.01 0.62
C SER A 74 -11.07 -0.48 0.56
N HIS A 75 -9.85 -0.90 0.91
CA HIS A 75 -9.41 -2.30 0.79
C HIS A 75 -9.31 -3.04 2.12
N LEU A 76 -9.19 -2.36 3.27
CA LEU A 76 -8.99 -3.02 4.57
C LEU A 76 -10.18 -2.88 5.51
N SER A 77 -11.10 -1.95 5.25
CA SER A 77 -12.25 -1.70 6.13
C SER A 77 -13.16 -2.90 6.26
N LYS A 78 -13.80 -3.02 7.42
CA LYS A 78 -14.71 -4.12 7.72
C LYS A 78 -15.83 -4.24 6.67
N GLY A 79 -16.06 -5.46 6.18
CA GLY A 79 -17.17 -5.77 5.28
C GLY A 79 -16.90 -5.55 3.79
N VAL A 80 -15.70 -5.08 3.40
CA VAL A 80 -15.32 -5.00 1.98
C VAL A 80 -14.85 -6.36 1.45
N GLU A 81 -15.25 -6.73 0.23
CA GLU A 81 -14.95 -8.05 -0.35
C GLU A 81 -13.63 -8.08 -1.14
N THR A 82 -12.57 -7.48 -0.59
CA THR A 82 -11.24 -7.47 -1.23
C THR A 82 -10.38 -8.66 -0.81
N ARG A 83 -9.30 -8.92 -1.55
CA ARG A 83 -8.32 -9.93 -1.17
C ARG A 83 -7.57 -9.53 0.10
N GLU A 84 -7.25 -8.25 0.22
CA GLU A 84 -6.52 -7.64 1.32
C GLU A 84 -7.30 -7.78 2.64
N ARG A 85 -8.61 -7.50 2.60
CA ARG A 85 -9.47 -7.67 3.78
C ARG A 85 -9.53 -9.11 4.26
N LYS A 86 -9.61 -10.08 3.34
CA LYS A 86 -9.56 -11.51 3.69
C LYS A 86 -8.26 -11.88 4.39
N LEU A 87 -7.12 -11.31 3.97
CA LEU A 87 -5.84 -11.52 4.67
C LEU A 87 -5.83 -10.92 6.09
N VAL A 88 -6.52 -9.80 6.32
CA VAL A 88 -6.70 -9.25 7.68
C VAL A 88 -7.52 -10.19 8.54
N GLU A 89 -8.63 -10.73 8.01
CA GLU A 89 -9.49 -11.70 8.69
C GLU A 89 -8.76 -13.00 8.99
N ASP A 90 -7.95 -13.49 8.06
CA ASP A 90 -7.09 -14.67 8.28
C ASP A 90 -6.12 -14.46 9.45
N VAL A 91 -5.53 -13.26 9.57
CA VAL A 91 -4.65 -12.91 10.70
C VAL A 91 -5.43 -12.82 12.01
N ASP A 92 -6.60 -12.18 12.01
CA ASP A 92 -7.51 -12.09 13.16
C ASP A 92 -7.87 -13.50 13.67
N ASP A 93 -8.32 -14.37 12.77
CA ASP A 93 -8.64 -15.77 13.05
C ASP A 93 -7.43 -16.55 13.59
N CYS A 94 -6.23 -16.31 13.05
CA CYS A 94 -5.02 -16.97 13.53
C CYS A 94 -4.65 -16.53 14.96
N LEU A 95 -4.84 -15.25 15.31
CA LEU A 95 -4.63 -14.76 16.67
C LEU A 95 -5.57 -15.47 17.66
N VAL A 96 -6.86 -15.56 17.30
CA VAL A 96 -7.89 -16.23 18.10
C VAL A 96 -7.58 -17.73 18.23
N LYS A 97 -7.30 -18.42 17.13
CA LYS A 97 -6.97 -19.86 17.14
C LYS A 97 -5.73 -20.15 18.00
N PHE A 98 -4.70 -19.32 17.93
CA PHE A 98 -3.50 -19.47 18.75
C PHE A 98 -3.83 -19.32 20.25
N ALA A 99 -4.65 -18.33 20.63
CA ALA A 99 -5.12 -18.20 22.01
C ALA A 99 -5.96 -19.41 22.47
N VAL A 100 -6.91 -19.87 21.67
CA VAL A 100 -7.72 -21.07 21.97
C VAL A 100 -6.83 -22.29 22.19
N GLN A 101 -5.83 -22.48 21.34
CA GLN A 101 -4.90 -23.60 21.46
C GLN A 101 -4.00 -23.49 22.69
N LEU A 102 -3.57 -22.27 23.08
CA LEU A 102 -2.89 -22.05 24.35
C LEU A 102 -3.80 -22.42 25.54
N GLU A 103 -5.09 -22.09 25.50
CA GLU A 103 -6.02 -22.50 26.55
C GLU A 103 -6.18 -24.03 26.61
N ALA A 104 -6.27 -24.70 25.46
CA ALA A 104 -6.34 -26.16 25.37
C ALA A 104 -5.10 -26.86 25.94
N CYS A 105 -3.92 -26.25 25.80
CA CYS A 105 -2.67 -26.77 26.36
C CYS A 105 -2.52 -26.58 27.88
N PHE A 106 -3.36 -25.75 28.52
CA PHE A 106 -3.23 -25.40 29.93
C PHE A 106 -3.24 -26.59 30.94
N PRO A 107 -4.04 -27.66 30.74
CA PRO A 107 -4.01 -28.83 31.61
C PRO A 107 -2.67 -29.58 31.59
N TYR A 108 -1.87 -29.44 30.54
CA TYR A 108 -0.65 -30.21 30.30
C TYR A 108 0.64 -29.48 30.68
N ILE A 109 0.54 -28.32 31.32
CA ILE A 109 1.69 -27.54 31.78
C ILE A 109 1.72 -27.42 33.30
N TYR A 110 2.90 -27.13 33.86
CA TYR A 110 3.03 -26.91 35.29
C TYR A 110 2.45 -25.56 35.72
N GLN A 111 1.17 -25.57 36.10
CA GLN A 111 0.34 -24.37 36.36
C GLN A 111 0.92 -23.39 37.40
N ALA A 112 1.66 -23.87 38.41
CA ALA A 112 2.25 -23.01 39.45
C ALA A 112 3.29 -22.00 38.91
N ARG A 113 3.70 -22.12 37.64
CA ARG A 113 4.62 -21.20 36.97
C ARG A 113 3.95 -20.22 36.01
N ILE A 114 2.63 -20.29 35.81
CA ILE A 114 1.91 -19.37 34.93
C ILE A 114 1.13 -18.34 35.76
N PRO A 115 1.53 -17.06 35.71
CA PRO A 115 0.75 -15.98 36.32
C PRO A 115 -0.70 -15.94 35.84
N ILE A 116 -1.65 -15.75 36.77
CA ILE A 116 -3.10 -15.66 36.48
C ILE A 116 -3.41 -14.63 35.39
N ARG A 117 -2.69 -13.50 35.36
CA ARG A 117 -2.83 -12.47 34.31
C ARG A 117 -2.71 -13.02 32.89
N HIS A 118 -1.82 -14.01 32.67
CA HIS A 118 -1.62 -14.60 31.34
C HIS A 118 -2.77 -15.51 30.93
N LEU A 119 -3.46 -16.13 31.88
CA LEU A 119 -4.70 -16.87 31.59
C LEU A 119 -5.83 -15.93 31.21
N ASN A 120 -5.92 -14.79 31.87
CA ASN A 120 -6.89 -13.75 31.50
C ASN A 120 -6.57 -13.19 30.11
N ASP A 121 -5.30 -12.92 29.80
CA ASP A 121 -4.87 -12.47 28.47
C ASP A 121 -5.25 -13.50 27.38
N ILE A 122 -4.95 -14.80 27.59
CA ILE A 122 -5.34 -15.88 26.66
C ILE A 122 -6.84 -15.86 26.42
N ARG A 123 -7.65 -15.89 27.49
CA ARG A 123 -9.11 -15.94 27.38
C ARG A 123 -9.70 -14.72 26.70
N PHE A 124 -9.13 -13.55 26.97
CA PHE A 124 -9.56 -12.30 26.35
C PHE A 124 -9.35 -12.35 24.83
N ILE A 125 -8.21 -12.87 24.38
CA ILE A 125 -7.88 -13.03 22.95
C ILE A 125 -8.71 -14.16 22.31
N ALA A 126 -8.87 -15.29 22.99
CA ALA A 126 -9.68 -16.42 22.52
C ALA A 126 -11.15 -16.06 22.30
N GLN A 127 -11.67 -15.10 23.07
CA GLN A 127 -13.03 -14.57 22.92
C GLN A 127 -13.13 -13.44 21.88
N ARG A 128 -12.02 -13.05 21.24
CA ARG A 128 -11.97 -11.97 20.23
C ARG A 128 -12.68 -10.69 20.69
N ARG A 129 -12.30 -10.17 21.86
CA ARG A 129 -12.94 -9.00 22.52
C ARG A 129 -12.62 -7.64 21.88
N TRP A 130 -12.46 -7.61 20.57
CA TRP A 130 -12.30 -6.41 19.75
C TRP A 130 -13.20 -6.46 18.51
N PHE A 131 -13.62 -5.30 18.02
CA PHE A 131 -14.50 -5.20 16.85
C PHE A 131 -13.79 -5.55 15.54
N ASP A 132 -12.56 -5.06 15.38
CA ASP A 132 -11.71 -5.23 14.20
C ASP A 132 -10.25 -4.91 14.54
N LEU A 133 -9.31 -5.28 13.67
CA LEU A 133 -7.91 -4.86 13.70
C LEU A 133 -7.68 -3.57 12.88
N VAL A 134 -8.61 -3.22 12.00
CA VAL A 134 -8.54 -2.05 11.11
C VAL A 134 -9.51 -0.96 11.61
N HIS A 135 -9.05 0.28 11.61
CA HIS A 135 -9.90 1.45 11.86
C HIS A 135 -9.73 2.47 10.74
N ALA A 136 -10.81 2.79 10.02
CA ALA A 136 -10.75 3.79 8.94
C ALA A 136 -10.38 5.18 9.46
N GLU A 137 -10.82 5.54 10.67
CA GLU A 137 -10.48 6.82 11.32
C GLU A 137 -8.98 7.00 11.58
N ASP A 138 -8.19 5.92 11.56
CA ASP A 138 -6.74 6.05 11.66
C ASP A 138 -6.16 6.85 10.48
N PHE A 139 -6.89 7.00 9.36
CA PHE A 139 -6.48 7.79 8.19
C PHE A 139 -6.02 9.21 8.56
N TYR A 140 -6.78 9.89 9.43
CA TYR A 140 -6.47 11.28 9.79
C TYR A 140 -5.36 11.38 10.84
N GLN A 141 -5.34 10.44 11.77
CA GLN A 141 -4.35 10.34 12.83
C GLN A 141 -4.39 8.94 13.45
N PRO A 142 -3.25 8.41 13.90
CA PRO A 142 -3.23 7.11 14.55
C PRO A 142 -3.94 7.18 15.91
N THR A 143 -5.11 6.54 16.05
CA THR A 143 -6.01 6.71 17.21
C THR A 143 -5.50 6.08 18.52
N GLN A 144 -4.48 5.22 18.47
CA GLN A 144 -3.96 4.46 19.62
C GLN A 144 -5.04 3.63 20.36
N GLN A 145 -6.05 3.16 19.64
CA GLN A 145 -7.11 2.32 20.21
C GLN A 145 -6.96 0.85 19.81
N LEU A 146 -7.36 -0.05 20.71
CA LEU A 146 -7.44 -1.50 20.43
C LEU A 146 -8.81 -1.93 19.89
N LEU A 147 -9.75 -1.00 19.68
CA LEU A 147 -11.11 -1.26 19.21
C LEU A 147 -11.84 -2.33 20.04
N LEU A 148 -11.72 -2.26 21.36
CA LEU A 148 -12.29 -3.26 22.27
C LEU A 148 -13.82 -3.16 22.34
N GLU A 149 -14.48 -4.31 22.48
CA GLU A 149 -15.94 -4.38 22.72
C GLU A 149 -16.32 -3.79 24.08
N GLU A 150 -15.47 -4.04 25.08
CA GLU A 150 -15.62 -3.55 26.45
C GLU A 150 -14.29 -2.94 26.92
N SER A 151 -14.37 -1.92 27.78
CA SER A 151 -13.17 -1.25 28.29
C SER A 151 -12.31 -2.22 29.11
N ASN A 152 -11.03 -2.33 28.74
CA ASN A 152 -10.03 -3.03 29.52
C ASN A 152 -8.84 -2.10 29.78
N ASN A 153 -8.82 -1.48 30.96
CA ASN A 153 -7.81 -0.47 31.34
C ASN A 153 -6.38 -1.01 31.26
N GLN A 154 -6.15 -2.30 31.53
CA GLN A 154 -4.82 -2.90 31.44
C GLN A 154 -4.34 -2.88 29.98
N HIS A 155 -5.14 -3.41 29.05
CA HIS A 155 -4.74 -3.45 27.65
C HIS A 155 -4.67 -2.06 27.03
N ILE A 156 -5.63 -1.17 27.35
CA ILE A 156 -5.64 0.22 26.88
C ILE A 156 -4.35 0.95 27.30
N ASN A 157 -3.99 0.89 28.58
CA ASN A 157 -2.80 1.58 29.08
C ASN A 157 -1.51 0.98 28.51
N ASN A 158 -1.44 -0.35 28.37
CA ASN A 158 -0.29 -1.01 27.77
C ASN A 158 -0.13 -0.62 26.29
N PHE A 159 -1.22 -0.55 25.54
CA PHE A 159 -1.19 -0.21 24.12
C PHE A 159 -0.88 1.26 23.86
N ARG A 160 -1.35 2.18 24.70
CA ARG A 160 -0.98 3.62 24.61
C ARG A 160 0.53 3.86 24.72
N ASN A 161 1.25 2.96 25.38
CA ASN A 161 2.71 3.02 25.49
C ASN A 161 3.44 2.40 24.29
N TYR A 162 2.73 1.82 23.30
CA TYR A 162 3.38 1.34 22.08
C TYR A 162 3.85 2.50 21.23
N LYS A 163 5.10 2.41 20.78
CA LYS A 163 5.66 3.39 19.83
C LYS A 163 4.90 3.29 18.51
N GLN A 164 4.21 4.37 18.17
CA GLN A 164 3.58 4.54 16.86
C GLN A 164 4.32 5.60 16.05
N ASN A 165 4.29 5.44 14.73
CA ASN A 165 4.73 6.49 13.84
C ASN A 165 3.69 7.61 13.84
N ARG A 166 4.13 8.83 14.18
CA ARG A 166 3.27 10.03 14.19
C ARG A 166 3.48 10.92 12.97
N THR A 167 4.46 10.61 12.12
CA THR A 167 4.61 11.35 10.86
C THR A 167 3.48 10.94 9.91
N PRO A 168 2.93 11.87 9.11
CA PRO A 168 1.83 11.58 8.20
C PRO A 168 2.13 10.42 7.24
N GLY A 169 1.10 9.65 6.90
CA GLY A 169 1.19 8.52 5.97
C GLY A 169 -0.03 7.61 6.08
N ASP A 170 0.06 6.41 5.51
CA ASP A 170 -0.96 5.35 5.55
C ASP A 170 -1.11 4.76 6.97
N HIS A 171 -1.68 5.57 7.86
CA HIS A 171 -1.84 5.26 9.27
C HIS A 171 -2.87 4.15 9.54
N VAL A 172 -3.81 3.92 8.64
CA VAL A 172 -4.74 2.78 8.71
C VAL A 172 -3.93 1.48 8.67
N CYS A 173 -3.03 1.35 7.69
CA CYS A 173 -2.16 0.19 7.55
C CYS A 173 -1.17 0.09 8.73
N ASP A 174 -0.49 1.20 9.07
CA ASP A 174 0.52 1.20 10.12
C ASP A 174 -0.09 0.84 11.50
N SER A 175 -1.25 1.42 11.84
CA SER A 175 -1.94 1.18 13.12
C SER A 175 -2.50 -0.24 13.21
N MET A 176 -3.01 -0.79 12.11
CA MET A 176 -3.41 -2.21 12.03
C MET A 176 -2.24 -3.13 12.40
N PHE A 177 -1.06 -2.93 11.80
CA PHE A 177 0.10 -3.77 12.13
C PHE A 177 0.60 -3.57 13.57
N VAL A 178 0.46 -2.38 14.15
CA VAL A 178 0.75 -2.15 15.57
C VAL A 178 -0.21 -2.94 16.47
N ARG A 179 -1.51 -3.01 16.14
CA ARG A 179 -2.50 -3.84 16.86
C ARG A 179 -2.20 -5.33 16.72
N ILE A 180 -1.92 -5.81 15.51
CA ILE A 180 -1.52 -7.21 15.27
C ILE A 180 -0.29 -7.56 16.11
N LYS A 181 0.73 -6.70 16.06
CA LYS A 181 1.98 -6.90 16.80
C LYS A 181 1.73 -6.96 18.31
N TYR A 182 0.89 -6.08 18.84
CA TYR A 182 0.54 -6.05 20.26
C TYR A 182 -0.03 -7.40 20.73
N TRP A 183 -1.06 -7.91 20.05
CA TRP A 183 -1.68 -9.19 20.42
C TRP A 183 -0.73 -10.37 20.23
N LYS A 184 0.02 -10.38 19.13
CA LYS A 184 1.02 -11.42 18.83
C LYS A 184 2.11 -11.50 19.91
N GLU A 185 2.66 -10.37 20.36
CA GLU A 185 3.71 -10.33 21.38
C GLU A 185 3.22 -10.86 22.75
N ILE A 186 1.94 -10.64 23.09
CA ILE A 186 1.32 -11.23 24.28
C ILE A 186 1.30 -12.76 24.15
N LEU A 187 0.78 -13.29 23.04
CA LEU A 187 0.68 -14.74 22.82
C LEU A 187 2.06 -15.41 22.77
N GLU A 188 3.02 -14.83 22.05
CA GLU A 188 4.38 -15.36 21.96
C GLU A 188 5.08 -15.41 23.32
N LYS A 189 4.88 -14.39 24.16
CA LYS A 189 5.43 -14.36 25.52
C LYS A 189 4.87 -15.51 26.35
N ILE A 190 3.57 -15.77 26.25
CA ILE A 190 2.91 -16.85 26.98
C ILE A 190 3.31 -18.22 26.43
N TYR A 191 3.37 -18.37 25.11
CA TYR A 191 3.87 -19.56 24.43
C TYR A 191 5.28 -19.95 24.88
N LYS A 192 6.21 -18.99 24.98
CA LYS A 192 7.56 -19.24 25.50
C LYS A 192 7.56 -19.80 26.94
N LEU A 193 6.64 -19.34 27.79
CA LEU A 193 6.49 -19.87 29.15
C LEU A 193 5.90 -21.28 29.15
N PHE A 194 4.91 -21.54 28.30
CA PHE A 194 4.33 -22.86 28.13
C PHE A 194 5.40 -23.85 27.69
N PHE A 195 6.18 -23.51 26.67
CA PHE A 195 7.27 -24.34 26.14
C PHE A 195 8.30 -24.71 27.22
N ALA A 196 8.63 -23.77 28.11
CA ALA A 196 9.56 -24.01 29.23
C ALA A 196 8.98 -24.89 30.36
N THR A 197 7.68 -25.21 30.33
CA THR A 197 6.97 -25.89 31.43
C THR A 197 6.13 -27.09 30.98
N ILE A 198 6.36 -27.55 29.74
CA ILE A 198 5.67 -28.67 29.11
C ILE A 198 5.82 -29.97 29.93
N ARG A 199 4.72 -30.72 30.04
CA ARG A 199 4.72 -32.12 30.47
C ARG A 199 4.08 -32.98 29.39
N ILE A 200 4.91 -33.61 28.56
CA ILE A 200 4.45 -34.60 27.59
C ILE A 200 4.38 -35.94 28.31
N ASN A 201 3.17 -36.38 28.65
CA ASN A 201 2.94 -37.60 29.40
C ASN A 201 2.09 -38.63 28.63
N ASP A 202 1.38 -38.18 27.59
CA ASP A 202 0.45 -39.00 26.81
C ASP A 202 0.27 -38.47 25.37
N GLU A 203 -0.38 -39.26 24.52
CA GLU A 203 -0.62 -38.96 23.11
C GLU A 203 -1.46 -37.69 22.90
N GLN A 204 -2.43 -37.43 23.78
CA GLN A 204 -3.26 -36.23 23.70
C GLN A 204 -2.42 -34.97 23.93
N SER A 205 -1.56 -34.97 24.96
CA SER A 205 -0.65 -33.85 25.24
C SER A 205 0.28 -33.56 24.06
N MET A 206 0.82 -34.60 23.41
CA MET A 206 1.64 -34.43 22.19
C MET A 206 0.85 -33.78 21.05
N LYS A 207 -0.38 -34.22 20.83
CA LYS A 207 -1.25 -33.68 19.78
C LYS A 207 -1.56 -32.19 20.01
N GLU A 208 -1.91 -31.81 21.23
CA GLU A 208 -2.21 -30.41 21.56
C GLU A 208 -0.98 -29.51 21.38
N PHE A 209 0.21 -29.96 21.79
CA PHE A 209 1.44 -29.18 21.58
C PHE A 209 1.86 -29.12 20.11
N SER A 210 1.65 -30.17 19.32
CA SER A 210 1.88 -30.11 17.86
C SER A 210 0.95 -29.07 17.22
N SER A 211 -0.35 -29.12 17.54
CA SER A 211 -1.32 -28.15 17.04
C SER A 211 -0.96 -26.72 17.45
N LEU A 212 -0.39 -26.53 18.65
CA LEU A 212 0.09 -25.23 19.10
C LEU A 212 1.24 -24.69 18.22
N ILE A 213 2.19 -25.54 17.84
CA ILE A 213 3.30 -25.16 16.94
C ILE A 213 2.77 -24.80 15.54
N ASP A 214 1.77 -25.54 15.06
CA ASP A 214 1.10 -25.26 13.79
C ASP A 214 0.41 -23.90 13.83
N CYS A 215 -0.30 -23.55 14.91
CA CYS A 215 -0.92 -22.23 15.08
C CYS A 215 0.11 -21.08 15.06
N VAL A 216 1.28 -21.25 15.71
CA VAL A 216 2.35 -20.24 15.66
C VAL A 216 2.83 -20.04 14.22
N THR A 217 3.10 -21.14 13.52
CA THR A 217 3.60 -21.11 12.14
C THR A 217 2.57 -20.49 11.20
N GLN A 218 1.29 -20.81 11.37
CA GLN A 218 0.21 -20.26 10.58
C GLN A 218 0.02 -18.76 10.82
N LEU A 219 0.07 -18.29 12.06
CA LEU A 219 0.00 -16.85 12.37
C LEU A 219 1.18 -16.10 11.74
N ASP A 220 2.40 -16.61 11.89
CA ASP A 220 3.59 -16.00 11.27
C ASP A 220 3.50 -15.93 9.74
N SER A 221 3.01 -16.99 9.11
CA SER A 221 2.79 -17.02 7.66
C SER A 221 1.73 -16.01 7.22
N SER A 222 0.60 -15.96 7.92
CA SER A 222 -0.52 -15.07 7.58
C SER A 222 -0.13 -13.59 7.72
N VAL A 223 0.60 -13.25 8.80
CA VAL A 223 1.13 -11.89 8.99
C VAL A 223 2.13 -11.54 7.89
N LYS A 224 3.00 -12.47 7.47
CA LYS A 224 3.97 -12.22 6.37
C LYS A 224 3.30 -12.00 5.03
N GLU A 225 2.24 -12.74 4.71
CA GLU A 225 1.48 -12.54 3.48
C GLU A 225 0.74 -11.19 3.49
N LEU A 226 0.12 -10.82 4.61
CA LEU A 226 -0.50 -9.49 4.75
C LEU A 226 0.55 -8.38 4.60
N GLN A 227 1.72 -8.50 5.25
CA GLN A 227 2.83 -7.54 5.09
C GLN A 227 3.32 -7.43 3.64
N LYS A 228 3.32 -8.53 2.89
CA LYS A 228 3.76 -8.54 1.49
C LYS A 228 2.85 -7.70 0.61
N VAL A 229 1.54 -7.79 0.83
CA VAL A 229 0.55 -7.02 0.06
C VAL A 229 0.53 -5.55 0.52
N CYS A 230 0.58 -5.31 1.83
CA CYS A 230 0.44 -3.96 2.37
C CYS A 230 1.74 -3.14 2.39
N LEU A 231 2.91 -3.74 2.63
CA LEU A 231 4.14 -2.98 2.96
C LEU A 231 5.31 -3.13 1.97
N LYS A 232 5.35 -4.18 1.14
CA LYS A 232 6.55 -4.50 0.34
C LYS A 232 6.58 -3.90 -1.07
N SER A 233 5.58 -3.12 -1.47
CA SER A 233 5.46 -2.61 -2.85
C SER A 233 5.81 -1.11 -2.94
N THR A 234 6.27 -0.68 -4.12
CA THR A 234 6.35 0.73 -4.52
C THR A 234 5.02 1.47 -4.31
N GLN A 235 3.92 0.73 -4.38
CA GLN A 235 2.58 1.20 -4.00
C GLN A 235 2.50 1.70 -2.56
N LYS A 236 3.12 1.07 -1.54
CA LYS A 236 3.06 1.60 -0.15
C LYS A 236 3.68 2.99 -0.07
N THR A 237 4.83 3.19 -0.72
CA THR A 237 5.49 4.50 -0.78
C THR A 237 4.57 5.54 -1.42
N LEU A 238 3.92 5.18 -2.54
CA LEU A 238 2.99 6.07 -3.22
C LEU A 238 1.75 6.39 -2.38
N ARG A 239 1.16 5.38 -1.71
CA ARG A 239 0.04 5.58 -0.78
C ARG A 239 0.40 6.50 0.38
N ASP A 240 1.57 6.29 0.98
CA ASP A 240 2.08 7.16 2.04
C ASP A 240 2.22 8.60 1.55
N ALA A 241 2.75 8.78 0.34
CA ALA A 241 2.94 10.09 -0.26
C ALA A 241 1.60 10.78 -0.53
N CYS A 242 0.66 10.09 -1.19
CA CYS A 242 -0.66 10.63 -1.51
C CYS A 242 -1.45 10.97 -0.24
N THR A 243 -1.40 10.09 0.77
CA THR A 243 -2.05 10.34 2.08
C THR A 243 -1.43 11.53 2.79
N THR A 244 -0.09 11.60 2.85
CA THR A 244 0.64 12.73 3.45
C THR A 244 0.23 14.05 2.83
N LEU A 245 0.26 14.13 1.50
CA LEU A 245 -0.07 15.34 0.76
C LEU A 245 -1.55 15.71 0.88
N SER A 246 -2.45 14.74 0.89
CA SER A 246 -3.88 14.98 1.14
C SER A 246 -4.14 15.56 2.53
N LEU A 247 -3.48 15.04 3.57
CA LEU A 247 -3.60 15.56 4.94
C LEU A 247 -3.02 16.98 5.07
N ILE A 248 -1.92 17.28 4.38
CA ILE A 248 -1.36 18.64 4.31
C ILE A 248 -2.33 19.57 3.57
N TYR A 249 -2.87 19.15 2.43
CA TYR A 249 -3.80 19.96 1.65
C TYR A 249 -5.10 20.24 2.43
N LEU A 250 -5.69 19.23 3.09
CA LEU A 250 -6.81 19.41 4.03
C LEU A 250 -6.50 20.43 5.14
N SER A 251 -5.23 20.50 5.54
CA SER A 251 -4.78 21.29 6.68
C SER A 251 -4.43 22.73 6.32
N TYR A 252 -3.89 22.97 5.14
CA TYR A 252 -3.28 24.25 4.81
C TYR A 252 -3.96 25.01 3.66
N ALA A 253 -4.77 24.34 2.83
CA ALA A 253 -5.52 25.02 1.79
C ALA A 253 -6.68 25.83 2.37
N ASP A 254 -6.96 26.99 1.77
CA ASP A 254 -8.08 27.84 2.19
C ASP A 254 -9.44 27.18 1.93
N ARG A 255 -9.54 26.40 0.84
CA ARG A 255 -10.75 25.70 0.40
C ARG A 255 -10.38 24.34 -0.22
N PRO A 256 -10.08 23.31 0.59
CA PRO A 256 -9.66 22.02 0.06
C PRO A 256 -10.81 21.32 -0.69
N GLU A 257 -10.58 21.00 -1.97
CA GLU A 257 -11.54 20.27 -2.81
C GLU A 257 -11.36 18.76 -2.70
N LEU A 258 -11.73 18.19 -1.55
CA LEU A 258 -11.56 16.76 -1.24
C LEU A 258 -12.89 16.07 -0.90
N ASN A 259 -13.93 16.36 -1.67
CA ASN A 259 -15.29 15.81 -1.46
C ASN A 259 -15.34 14.28 -1.62
N TRP A 260 -14.37 13.68 -2.31
CA TRP A 260 -14.22 12.23 -2.42
C TRP A 260 -13.57 11.59 -1.19
N LEU A 261 -12.94 12.39 -0.32
CA LEU A 261 -12.26 11.94 0.89
C LEU A 261 -13.05 12.27 2.16
N VAL A 262 -13.80 13.38 2.17
CA VAL A 262 -14.57 13.82 3.34
C VAL A 262 -16.01 14.09 2.94
N GLU A 263 -16.93 13.39 3.59
CA GLU A 263 -18.37 13.50 3.30
C GLU A 263 -19.01 14.77 3.90
N ASP A 264 -18.50 15.26 5.04
CA ASP A 264 -19.02 16.44 5.74
C ASP A 264 -17.94 17.54 5.93
N SER A 265 -18.21 18.71 5.35
CA SER A 265 -17.39 19.92 5.48
C SER A 265 -17.11 20.36 6.92
N SER A 266 -18.01 20.09 7.87
CA SER A 266 -17.83 20.44 9.28
C SER A 266 -16.79 19.56 9.97
N GLU A 267 -16.68 18.29 9.54
CA GLU A 267 -15.64 17.38 10.02
C GLU A 267 -14.25 17.76 9.47
N VAL A 268 -14.19 18.32 8.26
CA VAL A 268 -12.93 18.80 7.65
C VAL A 268 -12.28 19.85 8.55
N GLU A 269 -13.05 20.83 9.02
CA GLU A 269 -12.51 21.91 9.85
C GLU A 269 -11.91 21.38 11.16
N VAL A 270 -12.65 20.50 11.84
CA VAL A 270 -12.19 19.89 13.10
C VAL A 270 -10.95 19.03 12.87
N ARG A 271 -10.98 18.13 11.88
CA ARG A 271 -9.86 17.21 11.58
C ARG A 271 -8.61 17.95 11.11
N SER A 272 -8.76 18.96 10.27
CA SER A 272 -7.65 19.80 9.80
C SER A 272 -6.97 20.55 10.96
N ARG A 273 -7.76 21.03 11.93
CA ARG A 273 -7.24 21.72 13.11
C ARG A 273 -6.48 20.78 14.04
N ILE A 274 -7.00 19.57 14.25
CA ILE A 274 -6.36 18.54 15.05
C ILE A 274 -5.04 18.12 14.40
N PHE A 275 -5.03 17.83 13.09
CA PHE A 275 -3.80 17.46 12.39
C PHE A 275 -2.73 18.55 12.50
N ARG A 276 -3.12 19.83 12.26
CA ARG A 276 -2.20 20.97 12.40
C ARG A 276 -1.61 21.06 13.81
N SER A 277 -2.43 20.96 14.86
CA SER A 277 -1.97 21.18 16.24
C SER A 277 -1.29 19.98 16.88
N THR A 278 -1.46 18.76 16.36
CA THR A 278 -0.93 17.53 16.97
C THR A 278 0.16 16.84 16.16
N VAL A 279 0.20 17.07 14.85
CA VAL A 279 1.14 16.44 13.93
C VAL A 279 2.07 17.47 13.31
N ALA A 280 1.53 18.49 12.63
CA ALA A 280 2.36 19.44 11.91
C ALA A 280 3.08 20.43 12.85
N ARG A 281 2.36 21.06 13.78
CA ARG A 281 2.86 22.02 14.77
C ARG A 281 2.53 21.56 16.20
N PRO A 282 3.09 20.43 16.67
CA PRO A 282 2.80 19.93 18.01
C PRO A 282 3.19 20.94 19.09
N PRO A 283 2.47 20.98 20.23
CA PRO A 283 2.88 21.80 21.36
C PRO A 283 4.23 21.31 21.91
N GLY A 284 5.14 22.24 22.14
CA GLY A 284 6.47 22.00 22.67
C GLY A 284 7.01 23.21 23.43
N GLU A 285 8.32 23.24 23.62
CA GLU A 285 9.00 24.32 24.34
C GLU A 285 10.25 24.76 23.59
N ILE A 286 10.44 26.07 23.46
CA ILE A 286 11.70 26.67 23.02
C ILE A 286 12.59 26.84 24.26
N GLN A 287 13.80 26.31 24.17
CA GLN A 287 14.82 26.44 25.21
C GLN A 287 15.81 27.54 24.82
N HIS A 288 15.78 28.65 25.54
CA HIS A 288 16.77 29.71 25.41
C HIS A 288 18.00 29.31 26.22
N VAL A 289 19.15 29.12 25.56
CA VAL A 289 20.40 28.69 26.18
C VAL A 289 21.50 29.74 26.00
N GLU A 290 22.31 29.96 27.04
CA GLU A 290 23.50 30.80 27.01
C GLU A 290 24.74 29.90 26.89
N LYS A 291 25.62 30.20 25.93
CA LYS A 291 26.92 29.53 25.84
C LYS A 291 27.87 30.10 26.89
N GLN A 292 28.27 29.26 27.84
CA GLN A 292 29.21 29.61 28.89
C GLN A 292 30.66 29.64 28.36
N LEU A 293 31.56 30.24 29.13
CA LEU A 293 32.99 30.37 28.78
C LEU A 293 33.71 29.02 28.62
N ASP A 294 33.23 27.97 29.29
CA ASP A 294 33.72 26.59 29.17
C ASP A 294 33.13 25.83 27.97
N GLY A 295 32.29 26.50 27.17
CA GLY A 295 31.61 25.93 26.01
C GLY A 295 30.31 25.18 26.33
N THR A 296 29.93 25.06 27.60
CA THR A 296 28.66 24.43 28.00
C THR A 296 27.47 25.33 27.70
N LEU A 297 26.31 24.73 27.45
CA LEU A 297 25.05 25.45 27.25
C LEU A 297 24.28 25.49 28.56
N LYS A 298 23.96 26.69 29.05
CA LYS A 298 23.16 26.90 30.24
C LYS A 298 21.76 27.33 29.84
N LEU A 299 20.74 26.56 30.24
CA LEU A 299 19.34 26.95 30.06
C LEU A 299 19.03 28.24 30.84
N ILE A 300 18.55 29.26 30.12
CA ILE A 300 18.14 30.56 30.67
C ILE A 300 16.64 30.59 30.89
N LYS A 301 15.87 30.15 29.88
CA LYS A 301 14.41 30.27 29.85
C LYS A 301 13.80 29.16 29.00
N GLN A 302 12.61 28.72 29.39
CA GLN A 302 11.75 27.86 28.57
C GLN A 302 10.47 28.62 28.26
N GLU A 303 10.04 28.56 26.99
CA GLU A 303 8.81 29.20 26.53
C GLU A 303 7.97 28.17 25.76
N PRO A 304 6.66 28.03 26.06
CA PRO A 304 5.79 27.19 25.26
C PRO A 304 5.74 27.69 23.80
N ALA A 305 5.91 26.80 22.85
CA ALA A 305 5.83 27.13 21.43
C ALA A 305 5.16 25.99 20.64
N SER A 306 4.48 26.36 19.55
CA SER A 306 3.92 25.40 18.58
C SER A 306 4.66 25.62 17.27
N LEU A 307 5.71 24.82 17.06
CA LEU A 307 6.61 24.91 15.91
C LEU A 307 6.41 23.71 14.99
N CYS A 308 6.66 23.89 13.70
CA CYS A 308 6.62 22.81 12.73
C CYS A 308 7.60 21.69 13.11
N ASP A 309 7.16 20.42 13.08
CA ASP A 309 8.02 19.26 13.35
C ASP A 309 8.93 18.96 12.16
N PRO A 310 10.28 19.05 12.29
CA PRO A 310 11.21 18.73 11.22
C PRO A 310 11.03 17.35 10.60
N ALA A 311 10.59 16.36 11.37
CA ALA A 311 10.33 15.01 10.86
C ALA A 311 9.12 15.00 9.91
N VAL A 312 8.09 15.78 10.20
CA VAL A 312 6.92 15.94 9.33
C VAL A 312 7.31 16.68 8.06
N ILE A 313 8.07 17.77 8.15
CA ILE A 313 8.52 18.54 6.97
C ILE A 313 9.33 17.66 6.01
N ARG A 314 10.29 16.87 6.54
CA ARG A 314 11.05 15.91 5.72
C ARG A 314 10.16 14.85 5.08
N LYS A 315 9.12 14.40 5.80
CA LYS A 315 8.15 13.44 5.25
C LYS A 315 7.34 14.04 4.10
N VAL A 316 6.94 15.31 4.19
CA VAL A 316 6.27 16.03 3.10
C VAL A 316 7.18 16.19 1.88
N ALA A 317 8.43 16.59 2.08
CA ALA A 317 9.41 16.69 0.99
C ALA A 317 9.65 15.34 0.30
N GLN A 318 9.77 14.26 1.06
CA GLN A 318 9.86 12.91 0.51
C GLN A 318 8.60 12.52 -0.26
N ALA A 319 7.41 12.87 0.26
CA ALA A 319 6.15 12.61 -0.43
C ALA A 319 6.09 13.32 -1.79
N LEU A 320 6.56 14.57 -1.89
CA LEU A 320 6.68 15.29 -3.17
C LEU A 320 7.60 14.54 -4.16
N MET A 321 8.73 14.01 -3.70
CA MET A 321 9.61 13.20 -4.57
C MET A 321 8.92 11.90 -5.04
N ASP A 322 8.20 11.24 -4.15
CA ASP A 322 7.58 9.93 -4.40
C ASP A 322 6.38 10.01 -5.37
N ILE A 323 5.64 11.13 -5.38
CA ILE A 323 4.52 11.34 -6.32
C ILE A 323 4.97 11.60 -7.75
N LYS A 324 6.27 11.78 -8.03
CA LYS A 324 6.78 12.00 -9.39
C LYS A 324 6.27 10.93 -10.38
N SER A 325 6.14 9.69 -9.91
CA SER A 325 5.61 8.57 -10.69
C SER A 325 4.17 8.77 -11.18
N ILE A 326 3.34 9.55 -10.49
CA ILE A 326 1.97 9.90 -10.93
C ILE A 326 2.00 10.80 -12.16
N TYR A 327 3.04 11.62 -12.31
CA TYR A 327 3.20 12.49 -13.47
C TYR A 327 3.80 11.76 -14.68
N GLU A 328 4.47 10.64 -14.46
CA GLU A 328 5.12 9.86 -15.53
C GLU A 328 4.12 9.00 -16.32
N VAL A 329 2.95 8.71 -15.75
CA VAL A 329 1.93 7.82 -16.32
C VAL A 329 0.58 8.55 -16.38
N PRO A 330 -0.07 8.65 -17.55
CA PRO A 330 -1.37 9.30 -17.65
C PRO A 330 -2.48 8.59 -16.88
N ASP A 331 -3.41 9.39 -16.33
CA ASP A 331 -4.47 8.91 -15.44
C ASP A 331 -5.77 8.49 -16.16
N SER A 332 -6.03 9.03 -17.34
CA SER A 332 -7.21 8.63 -18.12
C SER A 332 -6.95 7.30 -18.85
N PRO A 333 -7.93 6.39 -18.94
CA PRO A 333 -7.77 5.14 -19.69
C PRO A 333 -7.32 5.38 -21.13
N GLU A 334 -7.89 6.38 -21.81
CA GLU A 334 -7.54 6.72 -23.17
C GLU A 334 -6.11 7.25 -23.30
N ASP A 335 -5.69 8.19 -22.43
CA ASP A 335 -4.33 8.73 -22.46
C ASP A 335 -3.30 7.67 -22.04
N LEU A 336 -3.67 6.75 -21.15
CA LEU A 336 -2.82 5.62 -20.74
C LEU A 336 -2.59 4.65 -21.89
N ILE A 337 -3.62 4.38 -22.70
CA ILE A 337 -3.49 3.57 -23.91
C ILE A 337 -2.58 4.28 -24.91
N ASP A 338 -2.82 5.57 -25.19
CA ASP A 338 -1.99 6.37 -26.11
C ASP A 338 -0.52 6.41 -25.65
N TRP A 339 -0.28 6.59 -24.36
CA TRP A 339 1.05 6.54 -23.76
C TRP A 339 1.67 5.15 -23.88
N ALA A 340 0.94 4.08 -23.56
CA ALA A 340 1.44 2.71 -23.68
C ALA A 340 1.84 2.39 -25.12
N CYS A 341 1.05 2.85 -26.09
CA CYS A 341 1.34 2.76 -27.53
C CYS A 341 2.60 3.54 -27.94
N SER A 342 2.97 4.59 -27.20
CA SER A 342 4.22 5.33 -27.45
C SER A 342 5.47 4.66 -26.85
N GLN A 343 5.29 3.83 -25.82
CA GLN A 343 6.39 3.23 -25.04
C GLN A 343 6.69 1.76 -25.39
N SER A 344 5.71 1.04 -25.94
CA SER A 344 5.80 -0.39 -26.20
C SER A 344 5.31 -0.71 -27.60
N ARG A 345 5.89 -1.75 -28.20
CA ARG A 345 5.46 -2.24 -29.50
C ARG A 345 4.11 -2.94 -29.42
N LEU A 346 3.95 -3.82 -28.44
CA LEU A 346 2.71 -4.58 -28.24
C LEU A 346 1.95 -4.06 -27.02
N VAL A 347 0.73 -3.59 -27.24
CA VAL A 347 -0.18 -3.19 -26.14
C VAL A 347 -1.45 -4.02 -26.21
N LEU A 348 -1.82 -4.68 -25.10
CA LEU A 348 -3.11 -5.34 -24.96
C LEU A 348 -3.91 -4.67 -23.85
N VAL A 349 -5.18 -4.41 -24.12
CA VAL A 349 -6.12 -3.78 -23.19
C VAL A 349 -7.26 -4.76 -22.90
N ASP A 350 -7.29 -5.36 -21.70
CA ASP A 350 -8.40 -6.16 -21.18
C ASP A 350 -9.43 -5.25 -20.49
N HIS A 351 -10.11 -4.46 -21.32
CA HIS A 351 -11.29 -3.66 -20.98
C HIS A 351 -12.39 -4.01 -21.99
N SER A 352 -13.64 -3.65 -21.74
CA SER A 352 -14.70 -3.71 -22.77
C SER A 352 -14.75 -2.39 -23.56
N PRO A 353 -14.48 -2.36 -24.89
CA PRO A 353 -14.08 -3.48 -25.74
C PRO A 353 -12.59 -3.81 -25.62
N ARG A 354 -12.23 -5.08 -25.82
CA ARG A 354 -10.82 -5.51 -25.81
C ARG A 354 -10.08 -4.96 -27.02
N GLN A 355 -8.86 -4.48 -26.80
CA GLN A 355 -8.06 -3.85 -27.85
C GLN A 355 -6.63 -4.41 -27.87
N VAL A 356 -6.06 -4.45 -29.08
CA VAL A 356 -4.66 -4.82 -29.34
C VAL A 356 -4.05 -3.76 -30.24
N PHE A 357 -2.86 -3.30 -29.90
CA PHE A 357 -2.08 -2.36 -30.70
C PHE A 357 -0.70 -2.94 -31.00
N TRP A 358 -0.20 -2.65 -32.20
CA TRP A 358 1.14 -3.01 -32.66
C TRP A 358 1.83 -1.78 -33.25
N ASP A 359 2.99 -1.42 -32.69
CA ASP A 359 3.76 -0.21 -33.03
C ASP A 359 2.86 1.06 -33.03
N GLY A 360 1.95 1.13 -32.06
CA GLY A 360 0.99 2.20 -31.87
C GLY A 360 -0.29 2.12 -32.73
N GLU A 361 -0.35 1.21 -33.71
CA GLU A 361 -1.50 1.06 -34.60
C GLU A 361 -2.47 -0.03 -34.11
N PRO A 362 -3.80 0.19 -34.14
CA PRO A 362 -4.77 -0.78 -33.65
C PRO A 362 -4.91 -1.98 -34.60
N ILE A 363 -4.87 -3.19 -34.04
CA ILE A 363 -5.27 -4.41 -34.75
C ILE A 363 -6.79 -4.59 -34.60
N VAL A 364 -7.52 -4.09 -35.60
CA VAL A 364 -8.99 -4.01 -35.61
C VAL A 364 -9.60 -5.41 -35.76
N GLN A 365 -9.95 -6.03 -34.63
CA GLN A 365 -10.67 -7.31 -34.56
C GLN A 365 -11.71 -7.28 -33.44
N LYS A 366 -12.69 -8.19 -33.47
CA LYS A 366 -13.71 -8.32 -32.41
C LYS A 366 -13.20 -9.20 -31.26
N TRP A 367 -12.21 -8.70 -30.53
CA TRP A 367 -11.49 -9.44 -29.49
C TRP A 367 -12.40 -9.98 -28.37
N ASP A 368 -13.48 -9.26 -28.03
CA ASP A 368 -14.47 -9.71 -27.03
C ASP A 368 -15.19 -11.00 -27.44
N THR A 369 -15.43 -11.18 -28.74
CA THR A 369 -16.08 -12.38 -29.29
C THR A 369 -15.10 -13.52 -29.56
N GLU A 370 -13.80 -13.25 -29.55
CA GLU A 370 -12.71 -14.19 -29.82
C GLU A 370 -11.96 -14.55 -28.51
N ALA A 371 -12.70 -14.75 -27.41
CA ALA A 371 -12.15 -14.91 -26.06
C ALA A 371 -11.08 -16.01 -25.93
N VAL A 372 -11.18 -17.09 -26.71
CA VAL A 372 -10.22 -18.19 -26.71
C VAL A 372 -8.87 -17.77 -27.32
N GLN A 373 -8.90 -16.94 -28.36
CA GLN A 373 -7.73 -16.42 -29.07
C GLN A 373 -7.11 -15.26 -28.30
N TRP A 374 -7.96 -14.39 -27.74
CA TRP A 374 -7.54 -13.37 -26.78
C TRP A 374 -6.74 -13.99 -25.63
N ASN A 375 -7.29 -15.02 -24.99
CA ASN A 375 -6.61 -15.68 -23.86
C ASN A 375 -5.23 -16.24 -24.26
N LEU A 376 -5.09 -16.82 -25.46
CA LEU A 376 -3.79 -17.27 -25.94
C LEU A 376 -2.81 -16.11 -26.13
N LEU A 377 -3.22 -15.02 -26.79
CA LEU A 377 -2.35 -13.87 -27.03
C LEU A 377 -1.96 -13.17 -25.71
N TRP A 378 -2.91 -13.00 -24.80
CA TRP A 378 -2.67 -12.43 -23.47
C TRP A 378 -1.67 -13.25 -22.67
N ILE A 379 -1.83 -14.58 -22.60
CA ILE A 379 -0.90 -15.44 -21.85
C ILE A 379 0.48 -15.48 -22.51
N LEU A 380 0.58 -15.43 -23.85
CA LEU A 380 1.85 -15.30 -24.55
C LEU A 380 2.55 -13.97 -24.20
N ALA A 381 1.82 -12.86 -24.22
CA ALA A 381 2.35 -11.53 -23.89
C ALA A 381 2.70 -11.39 -22.40
N TYR A 382 1.97 -12.07 -21.52
CA TYR A 382 2.27 -12.14 -20.09
C TYR A 382 3.54 -12.98 -19.78
N ASN A 383 3.89 -13.91 -20.67
CA ASN A 383 5.05 -14.81 -20.53
C ASN A 383 6.03 -14.68 -21.73
N PRO A 384 6.59 -13.49 -21.99
CA PRO A 384 7.51 -13.30 -23.12
C PRO A 384 8.73 -14.22 -23.00
N GLY A 385 9.13 -14.85 -24.11
CA GLY A 385 10.26 -15.78 -24.14
C GLY A 385 10.03 -17.12 -23.42
N ILE A 386 8.85 -17.39 -22.87
CA ILE A 386 8.50 -18.67 -22.23
C ILE A 386 7.50 -19.41 -23.12
N ALA A 387 7.68 -20.73 -23.25
CA ALA A 387 6.74 -21.56 -23.98
C ALA A 387 5.43 -21.70 -23.18
N VAL A 388 4.32 -21.30 -23.80
CA VAL A 388 2.97 -21.45 -23.29
C VAL A 388 2.39 -22.76 -23.83
N ASP A 389 2.03 -23.64 -22.89
CA ASP A 389 1.37 -24.90 -23.17
C ASP A 389 -0.14 -24.85 -22.88
N LYS A 390 -0.81 -26.00 -22.98
CA LYS A 390 -2.25 -26.12 -22.73
C LYS A 390 -2.65 -25.88 -21.26
N GLU A 391 -1.75 -26.12 -20.31
CA GLU A 391 -2.02 -26.11 -18.87
C GLU A 391 -1.98 -24.69 -18.31
N MET A 392 -1.24 -23.80 -18.97
CA MET A 392 -1.18 -22.37 -18.65
C MET A 392 -2.41 -21.57 -19.11
N LEU A 393 -3.28 -22.15 -19.95
CA LEU A 393 -4.45 -21.46 -20.51
C LEU A 393 -5.66 -21.54 -19.58
N HIS A 394 -6.45 -20.47 -19.52
CA HIS A 394 -7.70 -20.47 -18.78
C HIS A 394 -8.74 -21.33 -19.53
N GLN A 395 -9.48 -22.16 -18.79
CA GLN A 395 -10.46 -23.11 -19.33
C GLN A 395 -9.90 -23.89 -20.55
N PRO A 396 -8.96 -24.83 -20.32
CA PRO A 396 -8.30 -25.56 -21.41
C PRO A 396 -9.26 -26.46 -22.21
N GLN A 397 -10.46 -26.74 -21.68
CA GLN A 397 -11.47 -27.61 -22.27
C GLN A 397 -12.26 -26.88 -23.37
N GLY A 398 -11.83 -27.02 -24.63
CA GLY A 398 -12.63 -26.57 -25.77
C GLY A 398 -11.91 -26.64 -27.11
N GLN A 399 -10.64 -26.23 -27.17
CA GLN A 399 -9.82 -26.24 -28.40
C GLN A 399 -8.37 -26.60 -28.11
N LYS A 400 -7.79 -27.51 -28.93
CA LYS A 400 -6.36 -27.80 -28.91
C LYS A 400 -5.55 -26.53 -29.15
N ILE A 401 -4.41 -26.38 -28.47
CA ILE A 401 -3.58 -25.17 -28.56
C ILE A 401 -3.18 -24.82 -30.00
N ASN A 402 -2.89 -25.82 -30.84
CA ASN A 402 -2.58 -25.61 -32.26
C ASN A 402 -3.75 -25.02 -33.05
N SER A 403 -4.99 -25.43 -32.72
CA SER A 403 -6.20 -24.85 -33.30
C SER A 403 -6.42 -23.41 -32.84
N ARG A 404 -6.13 -23.10 -31.57
CA ARG A 404 -6.17 -21.72 -31.03
C ARG A 404 -5.16 -20.84 -31.78
N ARG A 405 -3.91 -21.30 -31.92
CA ARG A 405 -2.85 -20.59 -32.67
C ARG A 405 -3.21 -20.39 -34.15
N SER A 406 -3.75 -21.41 -34.81
CA SER A 406 -4.14 -21.31 -36.23
C SER A 406 -5.22 -20.24 -36.45
N ARG A 407 -6.17 -20.11 -35.53
CA ARG A 407 -7.18 -19.04 -35.56
C ARG A 407 -6.59 -17.68 -35.21
N LEU A 408 -5.74 -17.60 -34.18
CA LEU A 408 -5.02 -16.37 -33.85
C LEU A 408 -4.16 -15.88 -35.02
N LYS A 409 -3.54 -16.79 -35.79
CA LYS A 409 -2.80 -16.47 -37.01
C LYS A 409 -3.64 -15.69 -38.02
N LYS A 410 -4.94 -16.02 -38.12
CA LYS A 410 -5.88 -15.34 -39.02
C LYS A 410 -6.31 -13.98 -38.50
N LEU A 411 -6.50 -13.84 -37.18
CA LEU A 411 -6.81 -12.55 -36.55
C LEU A 411 -5.65 -11.55 -36.66
N LEU A 412 -4.42 -12.06 -36.71
CA LEU A 412 -3.20 -11.27 -36.88
C LEU A 412 -2.72 -11.23 -38.35
N ALA A 413 -3.58 -11.53 -39.33
CA ALA A 413 -3.17 -11.59 -40.73
C ALA A 413 -2.61 -10.24 -41.25
N ASP A 414 -3.16 -9.13 -40.76
CA ASP A 414 -2.75 -7.78 -41.12
C ASP A 414 -1.51 -7.30 -40.34
N CYS A 415 -1.04 -8.08 -39.36
CA CYS A 415 0.15 -7.80 -38.56
C CYS A 415 1.12 -8.98 -38.65
N ILE A 416 1.77 -9.10 -39.82
CA ILE A 416 2.66 -10.23 -40.15
C ILE A 416 3.81 -10.33 -39.14
N GLU A 417 4.40 -9.22 -38.74
CA GLU A 417 5.55 -9.21 -37.83
C GLU A 417 5.23 -9.81 -36.46
N LEU A 418 4.17 -9.33 -35.78
CA LEU A 418 3.72 -9.93 -34.51
C LEU A 418 3.41 -11.43 -34.67
N ASN A 419 2.85 -11.81 -35.81
CA ASN A 419 2.52 -13.20 -36.09
C ASN A 419 3.76 -14.09 -36.20
N ASP A 420 4.84 -13.57 -36.80
CA ASP A 420 6.11 -14.27 -36.98
C ASP A 420 6.90 -14.38 -35.67
N LEU A 421 6.74 -13.42 -34.76
CA LEU A 421 7.31 -13.48 -33.41
C LEU A 421 6.67 -14.56 -32.53
N ILE A 422 5.49 -15.08 -32.88
CA ILE A 422 4.87 -16.21 -32.18
C ILE A 422 5.36 -17.52 -32.79
N THR A 423 6.45 -18.06 -32.23
CA THR A 423 7.15 -19.27 -32.69
C THR A 423 6.59 -20.53 -32.05
N THR A 424 6.80 -21.67 -32.72
CA THR A 424 6.43 -23.00 -32.19
C THR A 424 7.61 -23.58 -31.44
N VAL A 425 7.40 -24.02 -30.20
CA VAL A 425 8.39 -24.76 -29.41
C VAL A 425 8.00 -26.23 -29.40
N TYR A 426 8.85 -27.08 -29.98
CA TYR A 426 8.55 -28.50 -30.15
C TYR A 426 8.16 -29.15 -28.82
N ALA A 427 7.03 -29.86 -28.82
CA ALA A 427 6.43 -30.53 -27.66
C ALA A 427 6.02 -29.63 -26.48
N GLN A 428 6.26 -28.31 -26.53
CA GLN A 428 6.00 -27.38 -25.41
C GLN A 428 4.94 -26.31 -25.73
N GLY A 429 4.58 -26.12 -27.00
CA GLY A 429 3.51 -25.19 -27.40
C GLY A 429 4.04 -24.01 -28.20
N TYR A 430 3.69 -22.79 -27.79
CA TYR A 430 4.03 -21.55 -28.51
C TYR A 430 4.72 -20.54 -27.62
N ARG A 431 5.58 -19.72 -28.21
CA ARG A 431 6.35 -18.70 -27.49
C ARG A 431 6.30 -17.38 -28.25
N LEU A 432 6.17 -16.27 -27.54
CA LEU A 432 6.29 -14.93 -28.11
C LEU A 432 7.74 -14.45 -27.93
N GLU A 433 8.44 -14.27 -29.05
CA GLU A 433 9.82 -13.77 -29.12
C GLU A 433 9.86 -12.24 -29.10
N LEU A 434 9.40 -11.63 -28.02
CA LEU A 434 9.41 -10.19 -27.83
C LEU A 434 9.98 -9.86 -26.46
N LYS A 435 10.76 -8.78 -26.35
CA LYS A 435 11.32 -8.40 -25.05
C LYS A 435 10.21 -7.92 -24.14
N SER A 436 10.36 -8.19 -22.85
CA SER A 436 9.41 -7.76 -21.84
C SER A 436 9.18 -6.24 -21.84
N ASP A 437 10.20 -5.44 -22.15
CA ASP A 437 10.10 -3.98 -22.15
C ASP A 437 9.32 -3.44 -23.37
N ASP A 438 9.19 -4.25 -24.43
CA ASP A 438 8.42 -3.93 -25.64
C ASP A 438 6.93 -4.31 -25.51
N ILE A 439 6.49 -4.78 -24.34
CA ILE A 439 5.12 -5.25 -24.07
C ILE A 439 4.51 -4.45 -22.91
N THR A 440 3.30 -3.95 -23.13
CA THR A 440 2.47 -3.40 -22.06
C THR A 440 1.09 -4.08 -22.04
N LEU A 441 0.71 -4.56 -20.87
CA LEU A 441 -0.59 -5.18 -20.62
C LEU A 441 -1.38 -4.25 -19.70
N LEU A 442 -2.60 -3.89 -20.09
CA LEU A 442 -3.52 -3.05 -19.33
C LEU A 442 -4.78 -3.85 -19.02
N GLU A 443 -5.17 -3.95 -17.76
CA GLU A 443 -6.36 -4.68 -17.31
C GLU A 443 -7.31 -3.74 -16.56
N SER A 444 -8.62 -3.92 -16.74
CA SER A 444 -9.62 -3.13 -16.02
C SER A 444 -9.51 -3.32 -14.51
N ASP A 445 -9.61 -2.21 -13.77
CA ASP A 445 -9.68 -2.20 -12.30
C ASP A 445 -11.09 -2.46 -11.73
N GLY A 446 -12.10 -2.62 -12.60
CA GLY A 446 -13.51 -2.77 -12.22
C GLY A 446 -14.21 -1.48 -11.81
N LEU A 447 -13.51 -0.34 -11.78
CA LEU A 447 -14.00 0.99 -11.41
C LEU A 447 -13.92 1.99 -12.59
N GLY A 448 -13.71 1.48 -13.80
CA GLY A 448 -13.59 2.28 -15.02
C GLY A 448 -12.21 2.90 -15.23
N GLY A 449 -11.18 2.36 -14.58
CA GLY A 449 -9.76 2.63 -14.81
C GLY A 449 -9.03 1.43 -15.44
N LEU A 450 -7.74 1.61 -15.67
CA LEU A 450 -6.84 0.61 -16.25
C LEU A 450 -5.57 0.49 -15.39
N ASN A 451 -5.19 -0.74 -15.07
CA ASN A 451 -3.97 -1.05 -14.35
C ASN A 451 -2.95 -1.75 -15.25
N ARG A 452 -1.67 -1.41 -15.10
CA ARG A 452 -0.60 -2.14 -15.78
C ARG A 452 -0.38 -3.49 -15.13
N VAL A 453 -0.43 -4.55 -15.93
CA VAL A 453 -0.12 -5.92 -15.49
C VAL A 453 1.36 -6.21 -15.77
N PRO A 454 2.15 -6.56 -14.74
CA PRO A 454 3.56 -6.88 -14.93
C PRO A 454 3.71 -8.20 -15.70
N THR A 455 4.55 -8.20 -16.72
CA THR A 455 4.96 -9.41 -17.44
C THR A 455 5.87 -10.27 -16.55
N ARG A 456 5.83 -11.59 -16.73
CA ARG A 456 6.80 -12.49 -16.10
C ARG A 456 8.14 -12.34 -16.80
N LYS A 457 9.14 -11.82 -16.08
CA LYS A 457 10.52 -11.79 -16.58
C LYS A 457 10.99 -13.22 -16.82
N SER A 458 11.48 -13.49 -18.03
CA SER A 458 12.22 -14.72 -18.30
C SER A 458 13.44 -14.71 -17.39
N ASN A 459 13.57 -15.68 -16.48
CA ASN A 459 14.83 -15.90 -15.80
C ASN A 459 15.88 -16.17 -16.90
N SER A 460 16.80 -15.23 -17.09
CA SER A 460 18.03 -15.50 -17.83
C SER A 460 18.76 -16.58 -17.05
N ILE A 461 18.59 -17.83 -17.48
CA ILE A 461 19.50 -18.91 -17.11
C ILE A 461 20.84 -18.47 -17.71
N ASN A 462 21.73 -17.94 -16.86
CA ASN A 462 23.12 -17.78 -17.20
C ASN A 462 23.64 -19.17 -17.60
N SER A 463 23.89 -19.34 -18.89
CA SER A 463 24.76 -20.38 -19.44
C SER A 463 26.21 -19.94 -19.31
#